data_AF-A0A6L5B8K9-F1
#
_entry.id   AF-A0A6L5B8K9-F1
#
_cell.length_a   1.000
_cell.length_b   1.000
_cell.length_c   1.000
_cell.angle_alpha   90.00
_cell.angle_beta   90.00
_cell.angle_gamma   90.00
#
_symmetry.space_group_name_H-M   'P 1'
#
loop_
_entity.id
_entity.type
_entity.pdbx_description
1 polymer ?
#
loop_
_entity_poly.entity_id
_entity_poly.type
_entity_poly.pdbx_seq_one_letter_code
_entity_poly.pdbx_strand_id
1 'polypeptide(L)'
;MEWFFQRCSHPDMEQRLQMARDLELAEPKVKYWFQNRRNQLKISALKAENEIWKKECLRLQEENQSFRAISSRIVVPLLRTVEPATSALLPGVQFTEELKHAVMNIASQCIVELRMMCESREPLWNRANDGKAILDIAQYNRMFPWGSSSNEHLRIEASLWSTYVLMNSGDLVDTFCDAEKWMQMFPSIVSKAKTLHIVQDSENFNGSLYLIVDGGSKENFLQELARISTGGSPANCISLFRIYHANSTQECVLHECCSDDSESVVAYTALSEDGIAKLGTADSASIQILTNGFVLVPIQQGSGCLLTVGIQSLASMNPYENLSLLGAMASQRHLDEIISRIKEVLSGRTANK
;
A
#
# COMPACT_ATOMS: atom_id res chain seq x y z
N MET A 1 11.18 -58.33 13.84
CA MET A 1 11.40 -56.97 14.40
C MET A 1 10.33 -55.96 13.97
N GLU A 2 10.20 -55.56 12.70
CA GLU A 2 9.27 -54.49 12.27
C GLU A 2 7.80 -54.66 12.72
N TRP A 3 7.21 -55.85 12.54
CA TRP A 3 5.86 -56.16 13.03
C TRP A 3 5.69 -55.96 14.55
N PHE A 4 6.74 -56.25 15.34
CA PHE A 4 6.72 -56.00 16.78
C PHE A 4 6.81 -54.51 17.08
N PHE A 5 7.64 -53.76 16.34
CA PHE A 5 7.79 -52.31 16.49
C PHE A 5 6.46 -51.55 16.33
N GLN A 6 5.61 -52.00 15.41
CA GLN A 6 4.26 -51.45 15.21
C GLN A 6 3.33 -51.64 16.42
N ARG A 7 3.60 -52.64 17.27
CA ARG A 7 2.82 -52.95 18.48
C ARG A 7 3.46 -52.41 19.76
N CYS A 8 4.79 -52.37 19.82
CA CYS A 8 5.58 -51.84 20.93
C CYS A 8 6.92 -51.32 20.41
N SER A 9 7.12 -50.00 20.46
CA SER A 9 8.35 -49.32 20.03
C SER A 9 9.45 -49.30 21.11
N HIS A 10 9.15 -49.77 22.32
CA HIS A 10 10.02 -49.75 23.50
C HIS A 10 10.02 -51.11 24.24
N PRO A 11 10.46 -52.21 23.61
CA PRO A 11 10.44 -53.54 24.21
C PRO A 11 11.32 -53.64 25.46
N ASP A 12 10.82 -54.35 26.48
CA ASP A 12 11.56 -54.68 27.71
C ASP A 12 12.68 -55.71 27.47
N MET A 13 13.38 -56.13 28.55
CA MET A 13 14.51 -57.07 28.43
C MET A 13 14.07 -58.46 27.96
N GLU A 14 12.93 -58.96 28.42
CA GLU A 14 12.42 -60.29 28.09
C GLU A 14 11.93 -60.34 26.64
N GLN A 15 11.20 -59.32 26.21
CA GLN A 15 10.77 -59.14 24.82
C GLN A 15 11.97 -59.06 23.85
N ARG A 16 13.04 -58.34 24.21
CA ARG A 16 14.27 -58.27 23.40
C ARG A 16 15.06 -59.57 23.42
N LEU A 17 15.09 -60.31 24.52
CA LEU A 17 15.69 -61.65 24.61
C LEU A 17 14.91 -62.71 23.80
N GLN A 18 13.58 -62.63 23.77
CA GLN A 18 12.77 -63.52 22.94
C GLN A 18 13.00 -63.24 21.44
N MET A 19 12.90 -61.97 21.02
CA MET A 19 13.24 -61.58 19.63
C MET A 19 14.70 -61.87 19.24
N ALA A 20 15.63 -61.90 20.21
CA ALA A 20 17.01 -62.32 19.98
C ALA A 20 17.11 -63.82 19.66
N ARG A 21 16.38 -64.67 20.41
CA ARG A 21 16.27 -66.11 20.14
C ARG A 21 15.59 -66.39 18.79
N ASP A 22 14.42 -65.80 18.56
CA ASP A 22 13.58 -66.05 17.37
C ASP A 22 14.20 -65.63 16.03
N LEU A 23 15.30 -64.87 16.07
CA LEU A 23 15.96 -64.29 14.90
C LEU A 23 17.46 -64.61 14.83
N GLU A 24 17.97 -65.46 15.72
CA GLU A 24 19.41 -65.82 15.82
C GLU A 24 20.34 -64.59 15.96
N LEU A 25 19.90 -63.58 16.72
CA LEU A 25 20.63 -62.33 16.94
C LEU A 25 21.03 -62.16 18.42
N ALA A 26 22.13 -61.46 18.67
CA ALA A 26 22.47 -61.00 20.02
C ALA A 26 21.53 -59.86 20.47
N GLU A 27 21.06 -59.88 21.72
CA GLU A 27 20.16 -58.86 22.30
C GLU A 27 20.60 -57.40 22.03
N PRO A 28 21.91 -57.03 22.11
CA PRO A 28 22.33 -55.67 21.80
C PRO A 28 22.02 -55.25 20.35
N LYS A 29 22.07 -56.18 19.38
CA LYS A 29 21.66 -55.88 17.99
C LYS A 29 20.17 -55.55 17.91
N VAL A 30 19.32 -56.28 18.65
CA VAL A 30 17.88 -55.99 18.75
C VAL A 30 17.67 -54.62 19.40
N LYS A 31 18.31 -54.34 20.53
CA LYS A 31 18.26 -53.04 21.22
C LYS A 31 18.65 -51.87 20.30
N TYR A 32 19.77 -51.98 19.58
CA TYR A 32 20.21 -50.94 18.64
C TYR A 32 19.28 -50.82 17.43
N TRP A 33 18.72 -51.92 16.91
CA TRP A 33 17.74 -51.87 15.83
C TRP A 33 16.50 -51.05 16.23
N PHE A 34 15.93 -51.31 17.41
CA PHE A 34 14.77 -50.54 17.92
C PHE A 34 15.13 -49.06 18.15
N GLN A 35 16.30 -48.76 18.72
CA GLN A 35 16.76 -47.39 18.94
C GLN A 35 16.96 -46.63 17.62
N ASN A 36 17.59 -47.26 16.63
CA ASN A 36 17.80 -46.67 15.30
C ASN A 36 16.48 -46.48 14.55
N ARG A 37 15.53 -47.42 14.65
CA ARG A 37 14.20 -47.30 14.02
C ARG A 37 13.39 -46.13 14.59
N ARG A 38 13.42 -45.91 15.92
CA ARG A 38 12.82 -44.72 16.53
C ARG A 38 13.45 -43.41 16.03
N ASN A 39 14.79 -43.36 15.96
CA ASN A 39 15.50 -42.18 15.43
C ASN A 39 15.18 -41.92 13.95
N GLN A 40 15.13 -42.97 13.12
CA GLN A 40 14.78 -42.87 11.71
C GLN A 40 13.37 -42.29 11.51
N LEU A 41 12.37 -42.77 12.27
CA LEU A 41 11.01 -42.25 12.19
C LEU A 41 10.91 -40.80 12.70
N LYS A 42 11.60 -40.45 13.80
CA LYS A 42 11.66 -39.06 14.28
C LYS A 42 12.25 -38.12 13.23
N ILE A 43 13.35 -38.52 12.58
CA ILE A 43 13.97 -37.74 11.49
C ILE A 43 13.03 -37.64 10.28
N SER A 44 12.32 -38.71 9.93
CA SER A 44 11.36 -38.70 8.82
C SER A 44 10.16 -37.79 9.07
N ALA A 45 9.63 -37.77 10.29
CA ALA A 45 8.54 -36.89 10.70
C ALA A 45 8.99 -35.42 10.69
N LEU A 46 10.12 -35.10 11.33
CA LEU A 46 10.69 -33.75 11.32
C LEU A 46 11.02 -33.25 9.90
N LYS A 47 11.45 -34.13 8.99
CA LYS A 47 11.63 -33.77 7.57
C LYS A 47 10.30 -33.43 6.90
N ALA A 48 9.26 -34.25 7.05
CA ALA A 48 7.94 -33.96 6.48
C ALA A 48 7.36 -32.65 7.02
N GLU A 49 7.49 -32.39 8.31
CA GLU A 49 7.09 -31.14 8.97
C GLU A 49 7.87 -29.93 8.42
N ASN A 50 9.19 -30.04 8.26
CA ASN A 50 10.01 -28.98 7.65
C ASN A 50 9.63 -28.70 6.18
N GLU A 51 9.25 -29.70 5.39
CA GLU A 51 8.76 -29.48 4.01
C GLU A 51 7.37 -28.81 3.97
N ILE A 52 6.55 -28.96 5.00
CA ILE A 52 5.31 -28.18 5.15
C ILE A 52 5.64 -26.72 5.50
N TRP A 53 6.49 -26.49 6.51
CA TRP A 53 6.91 -25.13 6.90
C TRP A 53 7.60 -24.37 5.77
N LYS A 54 8.45 -25.02 4.97
CA LYS A 54 9.07 -24.40 3.78
C LYS A 54 8.03 -23.93 2.76
N LYS A 55 6.99 -24.72 2.49
CA LYS A 55 5.92 -24.35 1.55
C LYS A 55 5.12 -23.17 2.07
N GLU A 56 4.84 -23.14 3.38
CA GLU A 56 4.13 -22.01 3.99
C GLU A 56 4.98 -20.74 4.03
N CYS A 57 6.29 -20.84 4.32
CA CYS A 57 7.22 -19.71 4.18
C CYS A 57 7.30 -19.21 2.74
N LEU A 58 7.31 -20.09 1.73
CA LEU A 58 7.31 -19.69 0.32
C LEU A 58 5.99 -19.00 -0.05
N ARG A 59 4.84 -19.56 0.33
CA ARG A 59 3.50 -18.98 0.12
C ARG A 59 3.39 -17.58 0.76
N LEU A 60 3.86 -17.43 1.99
CA LEU A 60 3.92 -16.15 2.69
C LEU A 60 4.92 -15.18 2.03
N GLN A 61 6.03 -15.68 1.48
CA GLN A 61 6.99 -14.85 0.76
C GLN A 61 6.43 -14.35 -0.58
N GLU A 62 5.68 -15.19 -1.31
CA GLU A 62 4.96 -14.82 -2.53
C GLU A 62 3.84 -13.80 -2.23
N GLU A 63 3.03 -14.01 -1.18
CA GLU A 63 2.05 -13.01 -0.71
C GLU A 63 2.75 -11.69 -0.29
N ASN A 64 3.88 -11.73 0.41
CA ASN A 64 4.64 -10.54 0.80
C ASN A 64 5.29 -9.83 -0.40
N GLN A 65 5.70 -10.56 -1.44
CA GLN A 65 6.24 -9.97 -2.68
C GLN A 65 5.11 -9.31 -3.49
N SER A 66 3.96 -9.97 -3.62
CA SER A 66 2.75 -9.39 -4.21
C SER A 66 2.30 -8.14 -3.45
N PHE A 67 2.21 -8.22 -2.11
CA PHE A 67 1.91 -7.09 -1.23
C PHE A 67 2.88 -5.92 -1.47
N ARG A 68 4.20 -6.16 -1.53
CA ARG A 68 5.19 -5.09 -1.81
C ARG A 68 5.02 -4.48 -3.21
N ALA A 69 4.76 -5.31 -4.23
CA ALA A 69 4.57 -4.87 -5.62
C ALA A 69 3.24 -4.17 -5.89
N ILE A 70 2.25 -4.32 -4.99
CA ILE A 70 0.99 -3.56 -5.01
C ILE A 70 1.11 -2.34 -4.10
N SER A 71 1.82 -2.44 -2.98
CA SER A 71 2.07 -1.32 -2.06
C SER A 71 2.92 -0.21 -2.70
N SER A 72 3.75 -0.52 -3.69
CA SER A 72 4.42 0.51 -4.50
C SER A 72 3.49 1.20 -5.49
N ARG A 73 2.32 0.62 -5.81
CA ARG A 73 1.32 1.22 -6.73
C ARG A 73 0.29 2.10 -6.01
N ILE A 74 0.08 1.89 -4.71
CA ILE A 74 -0.83 2.71 -3.89
C ILE A 74 -0.06 3.92 -3.38
N VAL A 75 -0.05 4.97 -4.18
CA VAL A 75 0.61 6.23 -3.86
C VAL A 75 -0.28 7.08 -2.94
N VAL A 76 -0.23 6.72 -1.66
CA VAL A 76 -0.27 7.67 -0.55
C VAL A 76 1.20 8.00 -0.20
N PRO A 77 1.58 9.21 0.27
CA PRO A 77 2.99 9.55 0.50
C PRO A 77 3.67 8.70 1.61
N LEU A 78 4.34 7.62 1.23
CA LEU A 78 4.87 6.58 2.12
C LEU A 78 6.25 6.03 1.64
N LEU A 79 7.31 6.14 2.49
CA LEU A 79 8.65 5.49 2.37
C LEU A 79 9.63 6.06 1.28
N ARG A 80 10.96 5.81 1.18
CA ARG A 80 12.08 5.23 2.00
C ARG A 80 13.25 6.30 2.11
N THR A 81 14.56 5.97 2.19
CA THR A 81 15.81 6.85 2.28
C THR A 81 16.54 7.18 0.94
N VAL A 82 17.50 8.11 0.82
CA VAL A 82 18.72 8.39 1.66
C VAL A 82 19.20 9.86 1.63
N GLU A 83 20.31 10.19 2.33
CA GLU A 83 21.07 11.45 2.19
C GLU A 83 21.78 11.58 0.83
N PRO A 84 22.08 12.82 0.37
CA PRO A 84 22.35 13.07 -1.05
C PRO A 84 23.79 12.75 -1.49
N ALA A 85 23.89 11.95 -2.55
CA ALA A 85 24.96 12.16 -3.52
C ALA A 85 24.75 13.52 -4.21
N THR A 86 25.83 14.26 -4.41
CA THR A 86 25.88 15.68 -4.82
C THR A 86 24.78 16.14 -5.79
N SER A 87 24.06 17.18 -5.37
CA SER A 87 23.15 18.04 -6.14
C SER A 87 23.24 17.91 -7.67
N ALA A 88 22.23 17.25 -8.24
CA ALA A 88 21.82 17.44 -9.62
C ALA A 88 20.33 17.79 -9.63
N LEU A 89 20.01 19.05 -9.93
CA LEU A 89 18.75 19.37 -10.62
C LEU A 89 18.67 18.50 -11.88
N LEU A 90 17.45 18.14 -12.29
CA LEU A 90 17.20 17.51 -13.58
C LEU A 90 17.90 18.31 -14.70
N PRO A 91 18.85 17.72 -15.45
CA PRO A 91 19.49 18.42 -16.57
C PRO A 91 18.45 18.69 -17.67
N GLY A 92 17.91 19.92 -17.69
CA GLY A 92 17.05 20.42 -18.76
C GLY A 92 15.54 20.43 -18.50
N VAL A 93 15.02 19.96 -17.35
CA VAL A 93 13.59 20.15 -17.03
C VAL A 93 13.36 21.55 -16.46
N GLN A 94 13.14 22.50 -17.36
CA GLN A 94 12.50 23.77 -17.02
C GLN A 94 11.01 23.52 -16.77
N PHE A 95 10.43 24.18 -15.77
CA PHE A 95 9.00 24.03 -15.46
C PHE A 95 8.18 24.91 -16.40
N THR A 96 7.91 24.41 -17.61
CA THR A 96 7.22 25.19 -18.65
C THR A 96 5.73 25.38 -18.35
N GLU A 97 5.09 26.35 -18.99
CA GLU A 97 3.65 26.58 -18.80
C GLU A 97 2.82 25.40 -19.31
N GLU A 98 3.27 24.65 -20.32
CA GLU A 98 2.61 23.43 -20.80
C GLU A 98 2.66 22.31 -19.74
N LEU A 99 3.83 22.12 -19.11
CA LEU A 99 4.01 21.16 -18.01
C LEU A 99 3.12 21.54 -16.82
N LYS A 100 3.11 22.82 -16.45
CA LYS A 100 2.28 23.40 -15.39
C LYS A 100 0.79 23.24 -15.67
N HIS A 101 0.34 23.51 -16.89
CA HIS A 101 -1.06 23.29 -17.31
C HIS A 101 -1.45 21.81 -17.28
N ALA A 102 -0.58 20.89 -17.70
CA ALA A 102 -0.84 19.46 -17.61
C ALA A 102 -0.93 19.00 -16.14
N VAL A 103 -0.02 19.44 -15.28
CA VAL A 103 -0.04 19.20 -13.82
C VAL A 103 -1.35 19.69 -13.19
N MET A 104 -1.77 20.93 -13.46
CA MET A 104 -3.02 21.48 -12.93
C MET A 104 -4.28 20.74 -13.43
N ASN A 105 -4.27 20.25 -14.69
CA ASN A 105 -5.38 19.50 -15.26
C ASN A 105 -5.55 18.11 -14.59
N ILE A 106 -4.44 17.38 -14.40
CA ILE A 106 -4.45 16.06 -13.73
C ILE A 106 -4.85 16.23 -12.25
N ALA A 107 -4.36 17.27 -11.58
CA ALA A 107 -4.70 17.57 -10.19
C ALA A 107 -6.22 17.82 -10.03
N SER A 108 -6.77 18.72 -10.86
CA SER A 108 -8.20 19.03 -10.90
C SER A 108 -9.07 17.78 -11.19
N GLN A 109 -8.64 16.92 -12.12
CA GLN A 109 -9.30 15.63 -12.38
C GLN A 109 -9.25 14.70 -11.16
N CYS A 110 -8.12 14.63 -10.45
CA CYS A 110 -7.95 13.82 -9.23
C CYS A 110 -8.88 14.30 -8.09
N ILE A 111 -9.02 15.61 -7.86
CA ILE A 111 -9.98 16.17 -6.90
C ILE A 111 -11.42 15.82 -7.28
N VAL A 112 -11.80 16.02 -8.54
CA VAL A 112 -13.14 15.73 -9.07
C VAL A 112 -13.47 14.24 -8.98
N GLU A 113 -12.50 13.38 -9.27
CA GLU A 113 -12.60 11.92 -9.17
C GLU A 113 -12.75 11.46 -7.70
N LEU A 114 -11.96 12.01 -6.78
CA LEU A 114 -12.04 11.67 -5.35
C LEU A 114 -13.38 12.07 -4.75
N ARG A 115 -13.83 13.30 -5.02
CA ARG A 115 -15.11 13.84 -4.54
C ARG A 115 -16.27 12.97 -5.02
N MET A 116 -16.42 12.80 -6.34
CA MET A 116 -17.52 12.01 -6.89
C MET A 116 -17.45 10.54 -6.46
N MET A 117 -16.26 9.96 -6.30
CA MET A 117 -16.10 8.60 -5.76
C MET A 117 -16.53 8.49 -4.29
N CYS A 118 -16.25 9.49 -3.46
CA CYS A 118 -16.56 9.47 -2.02
C CYS A 118 -18.01 9.80 -1.69
N GLU A 119 -18.63 10.71 -2.43
CA GLU A 119 -20.04 11.09 -2.30
C GLU A 119 -20.98 9.99 -2.82
N SER A 120 -20.60 9.33 -3.91
CA SER A 120 -21.41 8.32 -4.58
C SER A 120 -21.79 7.13 -3.69
N ARG A 121 -22.92 6.51 -4.02
CA ARG A 121 -23.46 5.32 -3.36
C ARG A 121 -23.76 4.26 -4.43
N GLU A 122 -24.71 3.37 -4.18
CA GLU A 122 -25.27 2.49 -5.22
C GLU A 122 -25.79 3.37 -6.39
N PRO A 123 -25.53 3.02 -7.67
CA PRO A 123 -24.93 1.78 -8.17
C PRO A 123 -23.40 1.80 -8.33
N LEU A 124 -22.67 2.88 -8.01
CA LEU A 124 -21.20 2.90 -8.10
C LEU A 124 -20.56 1.99 -7.04
N TRP A 125 -21.06 2.09 -5.81
CA TRP A 125 -20.60 1.28 -4.68
C TRP A 125 -21.68 0.25 -4.31
N ASN A 126 -21.56 -0.95 -4.87
CA ASN A 126 -22.40 -2.09 -4.52
C ASN A 126 -22.05 -2.61 -3.11
N ARG A 127 -23.01 -3.22 -2.41
CA ARG A 127 -22.80 -3.81 -1.09
C ARG A 127 -22.59 -5.32 -1.17
N ALA A 128 -21.51 -5.78 -0.55
CA ALA A 128 -21.25 -7.20 -0.32
C ALA A 128 -22.04 -7.75 0.88
N ASN A 129 -22.07 -9.09 1.00
CA ASN A 129 -22.79 -9.80 2.06
C ASN A 129 -22.29 -9.52 3.49
N ASP A 130 -21.06 -9.03 3.63
CA ASP A 130 -20.44 -8.58 4.89
C ASP A 130 -20.66 -7.07 5.17
N GLY A 131 -21.40 -6.39 4.29
CA GLY A 131 -21.66 -4.95 4.35
C GLY A 131 -20.58 -4.07 3.70
N LYS A 132 -19.49 -4.66 3.18
CA LYS A 132 -18.40 -3.93 2.53
C LYS A 132 -18.85 -3.30 1.20
N ALA A 133 -18.31 -2.12 0.89
CA ALA A 133 -18.46 -1.49 -0.43
C ALA A 133 -17.53 -2.15 -1.47
N ILE A 134 -18.08 -2.49 -2.63
CA ILE A 134 -17.38 -2.98 -3.82
C ILE A 134 -17.63 -2.00 -4.96
N LEU A 135 -16.57 -1.59 -5.66
CA LEU A 135 -16.65 -0.69 -6.80
C LEU A 135 -17.20 -1.42 -8.04
N ASP A 136 -18.25 -0.87 -8.64
CA ASP A 136 -18.74 -1.29 -9.94
C ASP A 136 -17.90 -0.63 -11.05
N ILE A 137 -16.98 -1.38 -11.64
CA ILE A 137 -16.06 -0.89 -12.67
C ILE A 137 -16.80 -0.41 -13.92
N ALA A 138 -17.98 -0.96 -14.23
CA ALA A 138 -18.76 -0.53 -15.39
C ALA A 138 -19.43 0.83 -15.13
N GLN A 139 -19.88 1.11 -13.90
CA GLN A 139 -20.31 2.45 -13.47
C GLN A 139 -19.14 3.42 -13.37
N TYR A 140 -17.99 2.98 -12.84
CA TYR A 140 -16.77 3.79 -12.73
C TYR A 140 -16.33 4.31 -14.11
N ASN A 141 -16.16 3.42 -15.09
CA ASN A 141 -15.75 3.78 -16.44
C ASN A 141 -16.80 4.62 -17.19
N ARG A 142 -18.09 4.55 -16.80
CA ARG A 142 -19.14 5.47 -17.27
C ARG A 142 -19.05 6.87 -16.67
N MET A 143 -18.54 7.00 -15.45
CA MET A 143 -18.45 8.27 -14.72
C MET A 143 -17.13 9.01 -14.95
N PHE A 144 -16.05 8.27 -15.22
CA PHE A 144 -14.68 8.79 -15.38
C PHE A 144 -14.06 8.37 -16.73
N PRO A 145 -14.61 8.82 -17.88
CA PRO A 145 -14.15 8.38 -19.19
C PRO A 145 -12.71 8.82 -19.55
N TRP A 146 -12.19 9.87 -18.90
CA TRP A 146 -10.83 10.37 -19.14
C TRP A 146 -9.75 9.36 -18.76
N GLY A 147 -9.84 8.78 -17.55
CA GLY A 147 -8.86 7.81 -17.03
C GLY A 147 -8.86 6.44 -17.71
N SER A 148 -9.85 6.14 -18.57
CA SER A 148 -10.06 4.83 -19.20
C SER A 148 -9.90 4.83 -20.73
N SER A 149 -9.59 5.97 -21.35
CA SER A 149 -9.77 6.25 -22.79
C SER A 149 -8.98 5.39 -23.79
N SER A 150 -8.01 4.59 -23.33
CA SER A 150 -7.17 3.69 -24.16
C SER A 150 -7.05 2.26 -23.62
N ASN A 151 -7.63 1.97 -22.45
CA ASN A 151 -7.18 0.90 -21.56
C ASN A 151 -8.34 0.06 -20.99
N GLU A 152 -9.22 -0.45 -21.86
CA GLU A 152 -10.43 -1.24 -21.50
C GLU A 152 -10.18 -2.50 -20.65
N HIS A 153 -8.91 -2.90 -20.46
CA HIS A 153 -8.49 -4.14 -19.82
C HIS A 153 -7.80 -3.94 -18.46
N LEU A 154 -7.62 -2.68 -18.01
CA LEU A 154 -6.98 -2.38 -16.73
C LEU A 154 -7.96 -2.58 -15.55
N ARG A 155 -7.59 -3.46 -14.62
CA ARG A 155 -8.41 -3.78 -13.44
C ARG A 155 -8.02 -2.92 -12.25
N ILE A 156 -8.86 -1.92 -11.96
CA ILE A 156 -8.80 -1.13 -10.73
C ILE A 156 -9.47 -1.92 -9.60
N GLU A 157 -8.87 -1.90 -8.41
CA GLU A 157 -9.48 -2.30 -7.14
C GLU A 157 -9.56 -1.05 -6.24
N ALA A 158 -10.58 -0.95 -5.39
CA ALA A 158 -10.80 0.26 -4.60
C ALA A 158 -11.46 -0.06 -3.25
N SER A 159 -11.16 0.76 -2.25
CA SER A 159 -11.85 0.73 -0.94
C SER A 159 -12.32 2.12 -0.55
N LEU A 160 -13.55 2.18 -0.02
CA LEU A 160 -14.17 3.37 0.55
C LEU A 160 -14.49 3.15 2.03
N TRP A 161 -14.23 4.15 2.88
CA TRP A 161 -14.70 4.16 4.25
C TRP A 161 -14.95 5.57 4.78
N SER A 162 -16.06 5.78 5.47
CA SER A 162 -16.39 7.05 6.15
C SER A 162 -16.53 6.89 7.66
N THR A 163 -16.14 7.91 8.42
CA THR A 163 -16.42 8.05 9.86
C THR A 163 -16.51 9.51 10.28
N TYR A 164 -17.19 9.77 11.39
CA TYR A 164 -16.99 11.01 12.13
C TYR A 164 -15.65 10.96 12.88
N VAL A 165 -14.95 12.10 12.93
CA VAL A 165 -13.70 12.32 13.67
C VAL A 165 -13.86 13.59 14.52
N LEU A 166 -13.40 13.57 15.77
CA LEU A 166 -13.48 14.71 16.69
C LEU A 166 -12.40 15.79 16.45
N MET A 167 -11.55 15.63 15.44
CA MET A 167 -10.57 16.62 14.99
C MET A 167 -11.19 17.45 13.86
N ASN A 168 -10.91 18.75 13.81
CA ASN A 168 -11.50 19.61 12.78
C ASN A 168 -10.92 19.29 11.40
N SER A 169 -11.64 19.64 10.32
CA SER A 169 -11.16 19.45 8.95
C SER A 169 -9.80 20.13 8.74
N GLY A 170 -9.66 21.38 9.17
CA GLY A 170 -8.40 22.13 9.15
C GLY A 170 -7.24 21.38 9.80
N ASP A 171 -7.38 20.94 11.06
CA ASP A 171 -6.32 20.21 11.78
C ASP A 171 -5.88 18.92 11.06
N LEU A 172 -6.81 18.25 10.37
CA LEU A 172 -6.55 17.05 9.59
C LEU A 172 -5.89 17.38 8.25
N VAL A 173 -6.37 18.38 7.50
CA VAL A 173 -5.70 18.89 6.28
C VAL A 173 -4.25 19.27 6.60
N ASP A 174 -4.04 20.04 7.66
CA ASP A 174 -2.74 20.49 8.15
C ASP A 174 -1.81 19.31 8.50
N THR A 175 -2.39 18.17 8.89
CA THR A 175 -1.72 16.91 9.21
C THR A 175 -1.51 16.00 8.00
N PHE A 176 -2.31 16.14 6.93
CA PHE A 176 -2.23 15.30 5.73
C PHE A 176 -1.31 15.92 4.66
N CYS A 177 -1.22 17.26 4.63
CA CYS A 177 -0.30 18.01 3.75
C CYS A 177 1.12 18.13 4.32
N ASP A 178 1.29 17.89 5.63
CA ASP A 178 2.58 17.87 6.32
C ASP A 178 3.01 16.41 6.57
N ALA A 179 4.04 15.95 5.88
CA ALA A 179 4.45 14.55 5.96
C ALA A 179 5.04 14.14 7.32
N GLU A 180 5.54 15.09 8.12
CA GLU A 180 6.04 14.82 9.48
C GLU A 180 4.90 14.70 10.48
N LYS A 181 3.86 15.54 10.38
CA LYS A 181 2.61 15.34 11.14
C LYS A 181 1.88 14.07 10.70
N TRP A 182 1.79 13.79 9.39
CA TRP A 182 1.20 12.56 8.82
C TRP A 182 1.87 11.31 9.41
N MET A 183 3.20 11.29 9.44
CA MET A 183 3.99 10.23 10.07
C MET A 183 3.74 10.11 11.58
N GLN A 184 3.74 11.22 12.32
CA GLN A 184 3.45 11.20 13.76
C GLN A 184 2.04 10.71 14.08
N MET A 185 1.09 10.94 13.18
CA MET A 185 -0.28 10.47 13.32
C MET A 185 -0.43 8.99 12.95
N PHE A 186 0.19 8.53 11.86
CA PHE A 186 0.05 7.16 11.34
C PHE A 186 1.39 6.39 11.30
N PRO A 187 2.08 6.18 12.44
CA PRO A 187 3.41 5.56 12.48
C PRO A 187 3.42 4.06 12.09
N SER A 188 2.24 3.41 12.06
CA SER A 188 2.04 2.06 11.52
C SER A 188 1.91 2.04 9.99
N ILE A 189 1.83 3.20 9.33
CA ILE A 189 1.70 3.34 7.87
C ILE A 189 2.94 4.06 7.31
N VAL A 190 3.33 5.20 7.90
CA VAL A 190 4.55 5.96 7.59
C VAL A 190 5.61 5.70 8.65
N SER A 191 6.84 5.34 8.26
CA SER A 191 7.86 4.86 9.23
C SER A 191 8.96 5.86 9.60
N LYS A 192 9.29 6.84 8.73
CA LYS A 192 9.90 8.15 9.07
C LYS A 192 9.41 9.18 8.03
N ALA A 193 9.72 10.45 8.26
CA ALA A 193 9.55 11.60 7.36
C ALA A 193 10.66 12.62 7.69
N LYS A 194 11.09 13.46 6.73
CA LYS A 194 12.07 14.52 6.99
C LYS A 194 12.13 15.57 5.88
N THR A 195 11.54 16.73 6.14
CA THR A 195 11.71 17.97 5.37
C THR A 195 13.19 18.34 5.27
N LEU A 196 13.72 18.60 4.07
CA LEU A 196 15.13 18.99 3.90
C LEU A 196 15.34 20.48 3.65
N HIS A 197 14.81 21.06 2.56
CA HIS A 197 15.01 22.48 2.24
C HIS A 197 13.84 23.08 1.47
N ILE A 198 13.60 24.38 1.68
CA ILE A 198 12.61 25.16 0.94
C ILE A 198 13.28 25.75 -0.30
N VAL A 199 12.67 25.57 -1.48
CA VAL A 199 13.06 26.29 -2.70
C VAL A 199 12.00 27.34 -2.96
N GLN A 200 12.35 28.61 -2.74
CA GLN A 200 11.44 29.73 -2.95
C GLN A 200 11.38 30.11 -4.44
N ASP A 201 10.16 30.27 -4.94
CA ASP A 201 9.86 31.28 -5.95
C ASP A 201 8.47 31.88 -5.63
N SER A 202 8.30 33.18 -5.89
CA SER A 202 7.24 34.06 -5.35
C SER A 202 7.19 34.25 -3.81
N GLU A 203 6.58 35.35 -3.39
CA GLU A 203 6.53 35.80 -1.99
C GLU A 203 5.33 35.18 -1.22
N ASN A 204 5.51 34.92 0.07
CA ASN A 204 4.47 34.52 1.07
C ASN A 204 3.95 33.07 1.10
N PHE A 205 4.66 32.07 0.56
CA PHE A 205 4.33 30.65 0.82
C PHE A 205 5.48 29.90 1.52
N ASN A 206 5.19 29.34 2.69
CA ASN A 206 6.14 28.54 3.48
C ASN A 206 5.94 27.04 3.20
N GLY A 207 7.00 26.38 2.71
CA GLY A 207 7.12 24.92 2.73
C GLY A 207 7.59 24.30 1.42
N SER A 208 8.55 23.37 1.53
CA SER A 208 8.85 22.37 0.49
C SER A 208 9.30 21.10 1.20
N LEU A 209 8.74 19.95 0.82
CA LEU A 209 8.81 18.68 1.56
C LEU A 209 9.72 17.65 0.89
N TYR A 210 10.39 16.87 1.73
CA TYR A 210 11.23 15.73 1.35
C TYR A 210 10.87 14.55 2.27
N LEU A 211 11.11 13.29 1.86
CA LEU A 211 10.80 12.11 2.69
C LEU A 211 11.91 11.05 2.60
N ILE A 212 12.41 10.62 3.77
CA ILE A 212 13.67 9.86 3.94
C ILE A 212 13.56 8.80 5.08
N VAL A 213 13.65 7.48 4.79
CA VAL A 213 13.47 6.29 5.69
C VAL A 213 14.19 4.96 5.28
N ASP A 214 15.21 4.49 6.02
CA ASP A 214 15.93 3.22 5.73
C ASP A 214 15.21 1.93 6.19
N GLY A 215 15.50 0.83 5.48
CA GLY A 215 15.23 -0.56 5.86
C GLY A 215 15.97 -1.62 5.02
N GLY A 216 17.19 -1.36 4.53
CA GLY A 216 18.13 -2.41 4.12
C GLY A 216 18.51 -2.51 2.63
N SER A 217 19.78 -2.20 2.34
CA SER A 217 20.58 -2.49 1.13
C SER A 217 20.15 -1.90 -0.23
N LYS A 218 18.88 -1.52 -0.40
CA LYS A 218 18.35 -0.83 -1.58
C LYS A 218 17.15 0.05 -1.19
N GLU A 219 17.33 1.36 -1.19
CA GLU A 219 16.41 2.36 -0.62
C GLU A 219 15.84 3.34 -1.69
N ASN A 220 14.72 3.99 -1.39
CA ASN A 220 13.97 4.87 -2.32
C ASN A 220 13.75 6.25 -1.66
N PHE A 221 13.69 7.41 -2.31
CA PHE A 221 13.40 8.69 -1.59
C PHE A 221 12.43 9.62 -2.31
N LEU A 222 11.77 10.51 -1.55
CA LEU A 222 10.83 11.51 -2.06
C LEU A 222 11.44 12.92 -2.11
N GLN A 223 11.27 13.59 -3.25
CA GLN A 223 11.67 14.98 -3.50
C GLN A 223 10.47 15.78 -4.03
N GLU A 224 10.10 16.91 -3.43
CA GLU A 224 9.19 17.87 -4.08
C GLU A 224 9.91 18.56 -5.25
N LEU A 225 9.31 18.51 -6.44
CA LEU A 225 9.81 19.11 -7.68
C LEU A 225 9.19 20.50 -7.93
N ALA A 226 7.94 20.68 -7.55
CA ALA A 226 7.22 21.95 -7.69
C ALA A 226 6.03 22.02 -6.71
N ARG A 227 5.69 23.25 -6.31
CA ARG A 227 4.46 23.59 -5.58
C ARG A 227 3.75 24.73 -6.29
N ILE A 228 2.44 24.62 -6.46
CA ILE A 228 1.57 25.63 -7.11
C ILE A 228 0.45 25.96 -6.13
N SER A 229 0.42 27.17 -5.60
CA SER A 229 -0.71 27.64 -4.78
C SER A 229 -1.93 27.85 -5.67
N THR A 230 -3.04 27.15 -5.41
CA THR A 230 -4.28 27.24 -6.21
C THR A 230 -5.20 28.38 -5.77
N GLY A 231 -4.93 28.98 -4.61
CA GLY A 231 -5.66 30.13 -4.07
C GLY A 231 -6.86 29.76 -3.21
N GLY A 232 -7.53 30.77 -2.64
CA GLY A 232 -8.61 30.59 -1.66
C GLY A 232 -8.12 30.40 -0.23
N SER A 233 -7.15 29.51 0.01
CA SER A 233 -6.52 29.32 1.33
C SER A 233 -5.00 29.09 1.23
N PRO A 234 -4.23 29.26 2.33
CA PRO A 234 -2.80 28.90 2.38
C PRO A 234 -2.53 27.38 2.29
N ALA A 235 -3.54 26.54 2.57
CA ALA A 235 -3.45 25.09 2.42
C ALA A 235 -3.76 24.64 0.97
N ASN A 236 -4.41 25.50 0.16
CA ASN A 236 -4.84 25.15 -1.19
C ASN A 236 -3.63 25.16 -2.14
N CYS A 237 -3.12 23.97 -2.46
CA CYS A 237 -1.90 23.80 -3.21
C CYS A 237 -1.85 22.47 -3.97
N ILE A 238 -1.18 22.49 -5.12
CA ILE A 238 -0.77 21.31 -5.87
C ILE A 238 0.73 21.12 -5.65
N SER A 239 1.15 19.94 -5.20
CA SER A 239 2.56 19.56 -5.08
C SER A 239 2.87 18.40 -6.02
N LEU A 240 3.89 18.56 -6.86
CA LEU A 240 4.46 17.46 -7.63
C LEU A 240 5.70 16.94 -6.90
N PHE A 241 5.65 15.70 -6.42
CA PHE A 241 6.81 14.99 -5.87
C PHE A 241 7.33 13.92 -6.83
N ARG A 242 8.57 13.50 -6.63
CA ARG A 242 9.19 12.34 -7.29
C ARG A 242 9.65 11.32 -6.25
N ILE A 243 9.34 10.05 -6.49
CA ILE A 243 9.92 8.89 -5.81
C ILE A 243 11.05 8.35 -6.68
N TYR A 244 12.27 8.35 -6.14
CA TYR A 244 13.41 7.61 -6.70
C TYR A 244 13.43 6.22 -6.10
N HIS A 245 13.50 5.15 -6.91
CA HIS A 245 13.64 3.79 -6.40
C HIS A 245 15.05 3.22 -6.65
N ALA A 246 15.58 2.40 -5.74
CA ALA A 246 16.88 1.71 -5.91
C ALA A 246 16.94 0.67 -7.06
N ASN A 247 15.83 0.50 -7.78
CA ASN A 247 15.71 -0.30 -9.00
C ASN A 247 15.42 0.57 -10.24
N SER A 248 15.89 1.83 -10.23
CA SER A 248 15.93 2.80 -11.34
C SER A 248 14.62 3.34 -11.91
N THR A 249 13.46 2.72 -11.65
CA THR A 249 12.17 3.32 -12.02
C THR A 249 12.01 4.71 -11.38
N GLN A 250 11.47 5.64 -12.16
CA GLN A 250 11.09 6.97 -11.71
C GLN A 250 9.57 7.02 -11.60
N GLU A 251 9.06 7.20 -10.39
CA GLU A 251 7.63 7.42 -10.15
C GLU A 251 7.44 8.85 -9.64
N CYS A 252 6.30 9.47 -9.93
CA CYS A 252 5.94 10.78 -9.40
C CYS A 252 4.63 10.68 -8.63
N VAL A 253 4.49 11.55 -7.64
CA VAL A 253 3.25 11.74 -6.87
C VAL A 253 2.73 13.11 -7.20
N LEU A 254 1.51 13.19 -7.71
CA LEU A 254 0.78 14.44 -7.73
C LEU A 254 -0.11 14.48 -6.49
N HIS A 255 0.01 15.55 -5.71
CA HIS A 255 -0.81 15.86 -4.55
C HIS A 255 -1.59 17.14 -4.84
N GLU A 256 -2.88 17.18 -4.51
CA GLU A 256 -3.63 18.43 -4.40
C GLU A 256 -4.38 18.48 -3.08
N CYS A 257 -4.25 19.60 -2.39
CA CYS A 257 -5.15 20.01 -1.33
C CYS A 257 -6.03 21.16 -1.84
N CYS A 258 -7.35 21.02 -1.66
CA CYS A 258 -8.34 22.04 -1.99
C CYS A 258 -9.36 22.13 -0.85
N SER A 259 -9.46 23.29 -0.21
CA SER A 259 -10.33 23.55 0.94
C SER A 259 -11.19 24.80 0.74
N ASP A 260 -12.45 24.72 1.13
CA ASP A 260 -13.41 25.83 1.21
C ASP A 260 -14.26 25.76 2.50
N ASP A 261 -15.27 26.63 2.64
CA ASP A 261 -16.15 26.68 3.81
C ASP A 261 -17.07 25.44 3.97
N SER A 262 -17.20 24.63 2.92
CA SER A 262 -18.13 23.50 2.85
C SER A 262 -17.45 22.14 2.98
N GLU A 263 -16.22 21.98 2.49
CA GLU A 263 -15.40 20.78 2.69
C GLU A 263 -13.89 21.02 2.48
N SER A 264 -13.10 19.98 2.70
CA SER A 264 -11.67 19.95 2.36
C SER A 264 -11.30 18.61 1.73
N VAL A 265 -10.64 18.64 0.58
CA VAL A 265 -10.21 17.47 -0.17
C VAL A 265 -8.69 17.45 -0.23
N VAL A 266 -8.09 16.32 0.14
CA VAL A 266 -6.65 16.07 0.02
C VAL A 266 -6.48 14.81 -0.83
N ALA A 267 -6.12 15.00 -2.10
CA ALA A 267 -6.03 13.96 -3.12
C ALA A 267 -4.58 13.70 -3.54
N TYR A 268 -4.32 12.47 -3.97
CA TYR A 268 -3.05 11.97 -4.45
C TYR A 268 -3.28 11.06 -5.65
N THR A 269 -2.44 11.15 -6.69
CA THR A 269 -2.34 10.13 -7.74
C THR A 269 -0.88 9.77 -8.00
N ALA A 270 -0.65 8.49 -8.29
CA ALA A 270 0.58 8.02 -8.90
C ALA A 270 0.71 8.55 -10.32
N LEU A 271 1.94 8.79 -10.76
CA LEU A 271 2.33 8.93 -12.16
C LEU A 271 3.46 7.96 -12.45
N SER A 272 3.21 7.00 -13.34
CA SER A 272 4.22 6.04 -13.82
C SER A 272 5.26 6.72 -14.72
N GLU A 273 6.35 6.03 -15.03
CA GLU A 273 7.39 6.52 -15.96
C GLU A 273 6.81 6.95 -17.33
N ASP A 274 5.83 6.21 -17.85
CA ASP A 274 5.04 6.57 -19.05
C ASP A 274 4.16 7.82 -18.83
N GLY A 275 3.49 7.92 -17.68
CA GLY A 275 2.70 9.10 -17.33
C GLY A 275 3.55 10.37 -17.19
N ILE A 276 4.76 10.24 -16.63
CA ILE A 276 5.75 11.33 -16.53
C ILE A 276 6.25 11.72 -17.93
N ALA A 277 6.53 10.76 -18.81
CA ALA A 277 7.00 11.03 -20.17
C ALA A 277 5.94 11.72 -21.06
N LYS A 278 4.64 11.56 -20.74
CA LYS A 278 3.51 12.24 -21.39
C LYS A 278 3.17 13.60 -20.78
N LEU A 279 3.69 13.93 -19.60
CA LEU A 279 3.31 15.13 -18.85
C LEU A 279 3.78 16.40 -19.58
N GLY A 280 2.83 17.24 -20.00
CA GLY A 280 3.11 18.44 -20.81
C GLY A 280 3.21 18.17 -22.31
N THR A 281 3.03 16.93 -22.77
CA THR A 281 2.88 16.60 -24.20
C THR A 281 1.41 16.58 -24.61
N ALA A 282 1.13 16.52 -25.92
CA ALA A 282 -0.23 16.36 -26.45
C ALA A 282 -0.94 15.09 -25.91
N ASP A 283 -0.18 14.08 -25.49
CA ASP A 283 -0.69 12.81 -24.98
C ASP A 283 -1.03 12.85 -23.48
N SER A 284 -0.91 14.01 -22.81
CA SER A 284 -1.24 14.20 -21.38
C SER A 284 -2.65 13.71 -21.02
N ALA A 285 -3.60 13.77 -21.95
CA ALA A 285 -4.98 13.29 -21.75
C ALA A 285 -5.13 11.75 -21.76
N SER A 286 -4.05 11.01 -22.05
CA SER A 286 -3.99 9.54 -21.99
C SER A 286 -3.33 8.99 -20.72
N ILE A 287 -2.95 9.87 -19.79
CA ILE A 287 -2.35 9.51 -18.51
C ILE A 287 -3.43 8.88 -17.63
N GLN A 288 -3.20 7.65 -17.16
CA GLN A 288 -4.09 7.02 -16.18
C GLN A 288 -3.93 7.71 -14.83
N ILE A 289 -5.06 8.16 -14.27
CA ILE A 289 -5.18 8.64 -12.89
C ILE A 289 -5.64 7.48 -12.01
N LEU A 290 -5.10 7.37 -10.80
CA LEU A 290 -5.50 6.39 -9.79
C LEU A 290 -5.64 7.11 -8.44
N THR A 291 -6.82 7.64 -8.23
CA THR A 291 -7.10 8.62 -7.19
C THR A 291 -7.17 8.00 -5.80
N ASN A 292 -6.36 8.54 -4.89
CA ASN A 292 -6.28 8.16 -3.48
C ASN A 292 -6.41 9.42 -2.61
N GLY A 293 -7.05 9.35 -1.44
CA GLY A 293 -7.06 10.47 -0.50
C GLY A 293 -8.25 10.57 0.45
N PHE A 294 -8.50 11.80 0.87
CA PHE A 294 -9.38 12.17 1.98
C PHE A 294 -10.35 13.29 1.58
N VAL A 295 -11.63 13.12 1.94
CA VAL A 295 -12.67 14.16 1.87
C VAL A 295 -13.14 14.44 3.31
N LEU A 296 -13.12 15.70 3.72
CA LEU A 296 -13.32 16.18 5.09
C LEU A 296 -14.45 17.21 5.13
N VAL A 297 -15.66 16.80 5.51
CA VAL A 297 -16.83 17.71 5.61
C VAL A 297 -16.98 18.20 7.06
N PRO A 298 -16.77 19.49 7.38
CA PRO A 298 -16.91 20.03 8.73
C PRO A 298 -18.35 19.96 9.26
N ILE A 299 -18.50 19.76 10.56
CA ILE A 299 -19.82 19.69 11.22
C ILE A 299 -20.26 21.12 11.61
N GLN A 300 -21.20 21.70 10.88
CA GLN A 300 -21.66 23.09 11.05
C GLN A 300 -22.15 23.47 12.48
N GLN A 301 -22.46 22.50 13.34
CA GLN A 301 -22.93 22.72 14.71
C GLN A 301 -22.22 21.81 15.74
N GLY A 302 -20.93 21.52 15.54
CA GLY A 302 -20.13 20.72 16.47
C GLY A 302 -18.63 20.82 16.25
N SER A 303 -17.85 20.17 17.11
CA SER A 303 -16.41 19.98 16.92
C SER A 303 -16.14 18.73 16.07
N GLY A 304 -15.36 18.87 15.01
CA GLY A 304 -14.95 17.75 14.16
C GLY A 304 -15.52 17.76 12.74
N CYS A 305 -15.30 16.65 12.02
CA CYS A 305 -15.71 16.47 10.64
C CYS A 305 -16.21 15.04 10.34
N LEU A 306 -16.93 14.88 9.25
CA LEU A 306 -17.07 13.60 8.55
C LEU A 306 -15.84 13.42 7.65
N LEU A 307 -14.97 12.48 7.99
CA LEU A 307 -13.90 12.00 7.12
C LEU A 307 -14.44 10.89 6.23
N THR A 308 -14.14 10.94 4.94
CA THR A 308 -14.21 9.80 4.01
C THR A 308 -12.83 9.56 3.41
N VAL A 309 -12.38 8.31 3.45
CA VAL A 309 -11.16 7.81 2.81
C VAL A 309 -11.58 7.06 1.55
N GLY A 310 -11.07 7.49 0.40
CA GLY A 310 -11.23 6.80 -0.89
C GLY A 310 -9.85 6.45 -1.44
N ILE A 311 -9.58 5.17 -1.68
CA ILE A 311 -8.28 4.69 -2.17
C ILE A 311 -8.44 3.67 -3.29
N GLN A 312 -7.52 3.73 -4.25
CA GLN A 312 -7.50 2.94 -5.48
C GLN A 312 -6.13 2.30 -5.70
N SER A 313 -6.13 1.10 -6.27
CA SER A 313 -4.94 0.36 -6.69
C SER A 313 -5.16 -0.31 -8.04
N LEU A 314 -4.09 -0.45 -8.83
CA LEU A 314 -4.14 -1.23 -10.05
C LEU A 314 -3.72 -2.68 -9.80
N ALA A 315 -4.67 -3.60 -9.95
CA ALA A 315 -4.44 -5.03 -9.76
C ALA A 315 -3.59 -5.62 -10.90
N SER A 316 -3.88 -5.28 -12.15
CA SER A 316 -3.11 -5.73 -13.33
C SER A 316 -2.74 -4.59 -14.27
N MET A 317 -1.48 -4.56 -14.71
CA MET A 317 -1.01 -3.80 -15.88
C MET A 317 -1.17 -4.59 -17.19
N ASN A 318 -1.39 -5.91 -17.11
CA ASN A 318 -1.36 -6.81 -18.25
C ASN A 318 -2.79 -7.23 -18.65
N PRO A 319 -3.23 -6.92 -19.88
CA PRO A 319 -4.59 -7.23 -20.37
C PRO A 319 -4.87 -8.73 -20.55
N TYR A 320 -3.84 -9.58 -20.63
CA TYR A 320 -3.97 -11.01 -20.92
C TYR A 320 -3.54 -11.91 -19.76
N GLU A 321 -3.04 -11.36 -18.66
CA GLU A 321 -2.99 -12.09 -17.41
C GLU A 321 -4.41 -12.27 -16.88
N ASN A 322 -4.86 -13.53 -16.85
CA ASN A 322 -5.84 -13.96 -15.84
C ASN A 322 -5.18 -13.77 -14.47
N LEU A 323 -5.20 -12.53 -13.98
CA LEU A 323 -4.69 -12.17 -12.66
C LEU A 323 -5.39 -13.09 -11.66
N SER A 324 -4.62 -13.94 -10.99
CA SER A 324 -5.19 -14.98 -10.15
C SER A 324 -6.13 -14.34 -9.12
N LEU A 325 -7.21 -15.04 -8.76
CA LEU A 325 -8.17 -14.54 -7.77
C LEU A 325 -7.45 -14.11 -6.47
N LEU A 326 -6.38 -14.82 -6.11
CA LEU A 326 -5.46 -14.50 -5.02
C LEU A 326 -4.79 -13.12 -5.17
N GLY A 327 -4.32 -12.74 -6.36
CA GLY A 327 -3.68 -11.44 -6.61
C GLY A 327 -4.66 -10.26 -6.52
N ALA A 328 -5.86 -10.40 -7.06
CA ALA A 328 -6.92 -9.41 -6.89
C ALA A 328 -7.34 -9.28 -5.42
N MET A 329 -7.56 -10.42 -4.73
CA MET A 329 -7.85 -10.45 -3.29
C MET A 329 -6.71 -9.88 -2.45
N ALA A 330 -5.44 -10.03 -2.84
CA ALA A 330 -4.29 -9.44 -2.15
C ALA A 330 -4.27 -7.91 -2.29
N SER A 331 -4.56 -7.38 -3.49
CA SER A 331 -4.67 -5.94 -3.72
C SER A 331 -5.78 -5.31 -2.88
N GLN A 332 -6.97 -5.89 -2.93
CA GLN A 332 -8.11 -5.41 -2.16
C GLN A 332 -7.88 -5.54 -0.65
N ARG A 333 -7.26 -6.64 -0.18
CA ARG A 333 -6.88 -6.84 1.24
C ARG A 333 -5.90 -5.77 1.73
N HIS A 334 -4.96 -5.34 0.89
CA HIS A 334 -4.01 -4.28 1.24
C HIS A 334 -4.71 -2.92 1.39
N LEU A 335 -5.61 -2.56 0.47
CA LEU A 335 -6.45 -1.36 0.61
C LEU A 335 -7.28 -1.40 1.92
N ASP A 336 -7.89 -2.54 2.23
CA ASP A 336 -8.65 -2.74 3.48
C ASP A 336 -7.76 -2.59 4.74
N GLU A 337 -6.51 -3.07 4.68
CA GLU A 337 -5.55 -2.98 5.79
C GLU A 337 -5.06 -1.54 6.03
N ILE A 338 -4.79 -0.77 4.96
CA ILE A 338 -4.48 0.66 5.05
C ILE A 338 -5.63 1.38 5.77
N ILE A 339 -6.88 1.12 5.36
CA ILE A 339 -8.07 1.67 6.02
C ILE A 339 -8.21 1.18 7.47
N SER A 340 -7.82 -0.06 7.81
CA SER A 340 -7.81 -0.54 9.21
C SER A 340 -6.83 0.25 10.07
N ARG A 341 -5.60 0.46 9.60
CA ARG A 341 -4.60 1.24 10.33
C ARG A 341 -5.02 2.70 10.51
N ILE A 342 -5.72 3.28 9.53
CA ILE A 342 -6.33 4.62 9.65
C ILE A 342 -7.48 4.63 10.68
N LYS A 343 -8.39 3.64 10.63
CA LYS A 343 -9.47 3.44 11.61
C LYS A 343 -8.94 3.34 13.05
N GLU A 344 -7.91 2.54 13.26
CA GLU A 344 -7.31 2.27 14.58
C GLU A 344 -6.72 3.55 15.20
N VAL A 345 -5.98 4.34 14.42
CA VAL A 345 -5.43 5.63 14.86
C VAL A 345 -6.53 6.64 15.21
N LEU A 346 -7.55 6.76 14.37
CA LEU A 346 -8.62 7.76 14.57
C LEU A 346 -9.57 7.38 15.71
N SER A 347 -9.86 6.09 15.90
CA SER A 347 -10.71 5.60 17.00
C SER A 347 -9.96 5.51 18.33
N GLY A 348 -8.68 5.10 18.35
CA GLY A 348 -7.89 5.03 19.58
C GLY A 348 -7.72 6.38 20.29
N ARG A 349 -7.85 7.50 19.56
CA ARG A 349 -7.81 8.87 20.11
C ARG A 349 -9.10 9.31 20.81
N THR A 350 -10.23 8.61 20.64
CA THR A 350 -11.49 8.98 21.33
C THR A 350 -11.63 8.36 22.72
N ALA A 351 -10.84 7.32 23.02
CA ALA A 351 -10.90 6.57 24.28
C ALA A 351 -9.99 7.11 25.41
N ASN A 352 -9.14 8.10 25.14
CA ASN A 352 -8.19 8.68 26.10
C ASN A 352 -8.56 10.14 26.46
N LYS A 353 -9.67 10.31 27.18
CA LYS A 353 -10.06 11.54 27.91
C LYS A 353 -10.79 11.18 29.19
#